data_AF-A0A934NYG8-F1
#
_entry.id   AF-A0A934NYG8-F1
#
_cell.length_a   1.000
_cell.length_b   1.000
_cell.length_c   1.000
_cell.angle_alpha   90.00
_cell.angle_beta   90.00
_cell.angle_gamma   90.00
#
_symmetry.space_group_name_H-M   'P 1'
#
loop_
_entity.id
_entity.type
_entity.pdbx_description
1 polymer ?
#
loop_
_entity_poly.entity_id
_entity_poly.type
_entity_poly.pdbx_seq_one_letter_code
_entity_poly.pdbx_strand_id
1 'polypeptide(L)'
;MTLPRTLNEAVEQQLEPTTQTGRILKILQKDGEITNAQMWRMKIQRGSERIRELKAEGHVIRSIHLKGPYWIYMYDGQGSPERKSRLRSLFKKIRKALK
;
A
#
# COMPACT_ATOMS: atom_id res chain seq x y z
N MET A 1 -15.76 -11.25 -29.57
CA MET A 1 -14.46 -10.67 -29.15
C MET A 1 -14.71 -9.20 -28.87
N THR A 2 -14.82 -8.81 -27.61
CA THR A 2 -15.21 -7.44 -27.21
C THR A 2 -13.95 -6.70 -26.81
N LEU A 3 -13.58 -5.67 -27.58
CA LEU A 3 -12.43 -4.82 -27.28
C LEU A 3 -12.77 -3.88 -26.11
N PRO A 4 -11.87 -3.67 -25.13
CA PRO A 4 -12.08 -2.70 -24.07
C PRO A 4 -12.06 -1.28 -24.66
N ARG A 5 -13.07 -0.46 -24.30
CA ARG A 5 -13.33 0.85 -24.93
C ARG A 5 -12.51 2.00 -24.36
N THR A 6 -11.73 1.81 -23.30
CA THR A 6 -10.86 2.84 -22.74
C THR A 6 -9.58 2.26 -22.11
N LEU A 7 -8.46 2.99 -22.23
CA LEU A 7 -7.18 2.66 -21.57
C LEU A 7 -7.32 2.57 -20.03
N ASN A 8 -8.31 3.24 -19.45
CA ASN A 8 -8.53 3.27 -18.00
C ASN A 8 -9.18 1.99 -17.47
N GLU A 9 -10.06 1.33 -18.24
CA GLU A 9 -10.68 0.06 -17.84
C GLU A 9 -9.67 -1.11 -17.87
N ALA A 10 -8.67 -1.06 -18.76
CA ALA A 10 -7.60 -2.07 -18.81
C ALA A 10 -6.66 -1.98 -17.60
N VAL A 11 -6.46 -0.79 -17.03
CA VAL A 11 -5.61 -0.59 -15.85
C VAL A 11 -6.33 -1.04 -14.57
N GLU A 12 -7.66 -0.91 -14.50
CA GLU A 12 -8.45 -1.42 -13.36
C GLU A 12 -8.64 -2.94 -13.40
N GLN A 13 -8.58 -3.57 -14.58
CA GLN A 13 -8.76 -5.01 -14.75
C GLN A 13 -7.53 -5.88 -14.45
N GLN A 14 -6.35 -5.32 -14.19
CA GLN A 14 -5.10 -6.11 -14.14
C GLN A 14 -4.38 -6.16 -12.80
N LEU A 15 -5.10 -5.91 -11.70
CA LEU A 15 -4.70 -6.32 -10.36
C LEU A 15 -5.77 -7.23 -9.76
N GLU A 16 -5.99 -8.37 -10.43
CA GLU A 16 -6.71 -9.48 -9.82
C GLU A 16 -6.12 -9.74 -8.42
N PRO A 17 -6.93 -9.64 -7.34
CA PRO A 17 -6.48 -9.77 -5.94
C PRO A 17 -5.98 -11.20 -5.59
N THR A 18 -5.88 -12.07 -6.60
CA THR A 18 -5.25 -13.38 -6.52
C THR A 18 -3.74 -13.28 -6.29
N THR A 19 -3.06 -12.25 -6.80
CA THR A 19 -1.61 -12.06 -6.61
C THR A 19 -1.27 -11.48 -5.23
N GLN A 20 -0.11 -11.84 -4.67
CA GLN A 20 0.36 -11.28 -3.38
C GLN A 20 0.44 -9.75 -3.44
N THR A 21 0.93 -9.21 -4.56
CA THR A 21 1.06 -7.78 -4.83
C THR A 21 -0.30 -7.08 -4.90
N GLY A 22 -1.29 -7.67 -5.58
CA GLY A 22 -2.66 -7.13 -5.62
C GLY A 22 -3.31 -7.05 -4.23
N ARG A 23 -3.05 -8.01 -3.35
CA ARG A 23 -3.55 -7.97 -1.96
C ARG A 23 -2.93 -6.85 -1.14
N ILE A 24 -1.62 -6.62 -1.31
CA ILE A 24 -0.92 -5.50 -0.67
C ILE A 24 -1.51 -4.18 -1.15
N LEU A 25 -1.62 -4.00 -2.47
CA LEU A 25 -2.17 -2.79 -3.07
C LEU A 25 -3.60 -2.53 -2.65
N LYS A 26 -4.46 -3.55 -2.61
CA LYS A 26 -5.84 -3.41 -2.16
C LYS A 26 -5.94 -2.84 -0.74
N ILE A 27 -5.10 -3.31 0.18
CA ILE A 27 -5.07 -2.80 1.55
C ILE A 27 -4.47 -1.40 1.59
N LEU A 28 -3.37 -1.18 0.89
CA LEU A 28 -2.74 0.12 0.76
C LEU A 28 -3.70 1.17 0.19
N GLN A 29 -4.57 0.81 -0.76
CA GLN A 29 -5.60 1.68 -1.33
C GLN A 29 -6.81 1.87 -0.41
N LYS A 30 -7.22 0.83 0.32
CA LYS A 30 -8.38 0.86 1.22
C LYS A 30 -8.08 1.56 2.55
N ASP A 31 -7.04 1.08 3.22
CA ASP A 31 -6.68 1.43 4.59
C ASP A 31 -5.55 2.47 4.64
N GLY A 32 -4.83 2.68 3.53
CA GLY A 32 -3.73 3.65 3.44
C GLY A 32 -2.40 3.15 3.98
N GLU A 33 -2.43 2.07 4.78
CA GLU A 33 -1.26 1.49 5.42
C GLU A 33 -1.37 -0.03 5.57
N ILE A 34 -0.22 -0.69 5.64
CA ILE A 34 -0.09 -2.11 5.93
C ILE A 34 1.20 -2.36 6.71
N THR A 35 1.13 -3.17 7.76
CA THR A 35 2.29 -3.60 8.53
C THR A 35 2.87 -4.91 8.02
N ASN A 36 4.16 -5.15 8.27
CA ASN A 36 4.75 -6.46 7.99
C ASN A 36 4.07 -7.61 8.75
N ALA A 37 3.58 -7.37 9.96
CA ALA A 37 2.79 -8.35 10.71
C ALA A 37 1.45 -8.67 10.05
N GLN A 38 0.74 -7.67 9.51
CA GLN A 38 -0.47 -7.89 8.71
C GLN A 38 -0.16 -8.69 7.44
N MET A 39 0.93 -8.36 6.74
CA MET A 39 1.37 -9.13 5.57
C MET A 39 1.61 -10.60 5.90
N TRP A 40 2.26 -10.90 7.03
CA TRP A 40 2.45 -12.28 7.49
C TRP A 40 1.12 -12.99 7.78
N ARG A 41 0.18 -12.34 8.47
CA ARG A 41 -1.16 -12.91 8.73
C ARG A 41 -1.93 -13.21 7.44
N MET A 42 -1.72 -12.42 6.40
CA MET A 42 -2.30 -12.63 5.07
C MET A 42 -1.56 -13.67 4.22
N LYS A 43 -0.53 -14.34 4.77
CA LYS A 43 0.33 -15.29 4.07
C LYS A 43 1.05 -14.66 2.86
N ILE A 44 1.38 -13.36 2.95
CA ILE A 44 2.23 -12.69 1.97
C ILE A 44 3.68 -13.03 2.30
N GLN A 45 4.28 -13.88 1.49
CA GLN A 45 5.69 -14.22 1.60
C GLN A 45 6.54 -13.04 1.14
N ARG A 46 7.70 -12.84 1.81
CA ARG A 46 8.68 -11.81 1.45
C ARG A 46 8.05 -10.41 1.28
N GLY A 47 7.10 -10.05 2.14
CA GLY A 47 6.29 -8.82 1.99
C GLY A 47 7.10 -7.53 1.81
N SER A 48 8.25 -7.41 2.48
CA SER A 48 9.16 -6.25 2.29
C SER A 48 9.73 -6.15 0.88
N GLU A 49 9.98 -7.29 0.22
CA GLU A 49 10.45 -7.36 -1.16
C GLU A 49 9.33 -7.02 -2.14
N ARG A 50 8.11 -7.52 -1.88
CA ARG A 50 6.92 -7.11 -2.65
C ARG A 50 6.66 -5.61 -2.59
N ILE A 51 6.90 -4.99 -1.43
CA ILE A 51 6.84 -3.52 -1.32
C ILE A 51 7.95 -2.85 -2.16
N ARG A 52 9.15 -3.43 -2.25
CA ARG A 52 10.22 -2.88 -3.10
C ARG A 52 9.87 -3.00 -4.58
N GLU A 53 9.31 -4.12 -5.01
CA GLU A 53 8.79 -4.33 -6.36
C GLU A 53 7.75 -3.26 -6.69
N LEU A 54 6.75 -3.07 -5.82
CA LEU A 54 5.74 -2.03 -5.98
C LEU A 54 6.34 -0.62 -6.14
N LYS A 55 7.38 -0.28 -5.36
CA LYS A 55 8.08 1.00 -5.53
C LYS A 55 8.80 1.10 -6.87
N ALA A 56 9.41 0.00 -7.33
CA ALA A 56 10.08 -0.06 -8.62
C ALA A 56 9.09 0.05 -9.79
N GLU A 57 7.87 -0.46 -9.63
CA GLU A 57 6.74 -0.32 -10.56
C GLU A 57 6.16 1.11 -10.60
N GLY A 58 6.63 2.02 -9.73
CA GLY A 58 6.21 3.42 -9.69
C GLY A 58 5.16 3.75 -8.63
N HIS A 59 4.76 2.80 -7.78
CA HIS A 59 3.87 3.08 -6.67
C HIS A 59 4.58 3.89 -5.58
N VAL A 60 4.00 5.04 -5.21
CA VAL A 60 4.58 5.88 -4.15
C VAL A 60 4.24 5.28 -2.80
N ILE A 61 5.14 4.46 -2.25
CA ILE A 61 4.99 3.83 -0.93
C ILE A 61 6.06 4.34 0.03
N ARG A 62 5.63 4.90 1.16
CA ARG A 62 6.51 5.25 2.28
C ARG A 62 6.67 4.06 3.21
N SER A 63 7.85 3.94 3.82
CA SER A 63 8.15 2.89 4.80
C SER A 63 8.62 3.56 6.09
N ILE A 64 8.03 3.19 7.22
CA ILE A 64 8.46 3.61 8.55
C ILE A 64 8.89 2.40 9.34
N HIS A 65 10.09 2.46 9.88
CA HIS A 65 10.53 1.52 10.89
C HIS A 65 9.97 1.93 12.25
N LEU A 66 9.24 1.01 12.89
CA LEU A 66 8.82 1.17 14.28
C LEU A 66 9.88 0.56 15.21
N LYS A 67 9.57 0.46 16.50
CA LYS A 67 10.41 -0.24 17.47
C LYS A 67 10.38 -1.76 17.21
N GLY A 68 11.53 -2.42 17.29
CA GLY A 68 11.64 -3.87 17.11
C GLY A 68 11.54 -4.31 15.64
N PRO A 69 10.96 -5.49 15.32
CA PRO A 69 10.93 -6.01 13.96
C PRO A 69 9.83 -5.39 13.08
N TYR A 70 9.13 -4.35 13.55
CA TYR A 70 7.90 -3.87 12.93
C TYR A 70 8.14 -2.77 11.91
N TRP A 71 7.51 -2.92 10.74
CA TRP A 71 7.51 -1.93 9.66
C TRP A 71 6.09 -1.58 9.28
N ILE A 72 5.82 -0.28 9.10
CA ILE A 72 4.59 0.21 8.47
C ILE A 72 4.94 0.65 7.04
N TYR A 73 4.14 0.21 6.09
CA TYR A 73 4.18 0.61 4.69
C TYR A 73 2.91 1.40 4.38
N MET A 74 3.05 2.55 3.73
CA MET A 74 1.94 3.47 3.54
C MET A 74 1.89 3.95 2.10
N TYR A 75 0.69 3.99 1.54
CA TYR A 75 0.48 4.42 0.17
C TYR A 75 0.33 5.94 0.11
N ASP A 76 1.21 6.58 -0.65
CA ASP A 76 1.23 8.02 -0.95
C ASP A 76 0.82 8.28 -2.43
N GLY A 77 0.61 7.21 -3.19
CA GLY A 77 0.39 7.20 -4.65
C GLY A 77 -1.07 7.41 -5.04
N GLN A 78 -1.53 8.65 -5.04
CA GLN A 78 -2.88 9.06 -5.48
C GLN A 78 -4.05 8.70 -4.56
N GLY A 79 -4.99 9.64 -4.48
CA GLY A 79 -6.26 9.53 -3.78
C GLY A 79 -6.49 10.76 -2.92
N SER A 80 -7.18 11.77 -3.48
CA SER A 80 -7.69 13.03 -2.89
C SER A 80 -6.74 13.83 -1.93
N PRO A 81 -6.63 15.17 -2.10
CA PRO A 81 -6.01 16.05 -1.11
C PRO A 81 -6.45 15.78 0.36
N GLU A 82 -7.68 15.30 0.56
CA GLU A 82 -8.27 15.01 1.87
C GLU A 82 -7.62 13.79 2.56
N ARG A 83 -7.33 12.72 1.82
CA ARG A 83 -6.64 11.53 2.36
C ARG A 83 -5.19 11.85 2.71
N LYS A 84 -4.50 12.67 1.90
CA LYS A 84 -3.14 13.17 2.22
C LYS A 84 -3.11 14.00 3.51
N SER A 85 -4.15 14.80 3.77
CA SER A 85 -4.28 15.56 5.02
C SER A 85 -4.48 14.64 6.22
N ARG A 86 -5.36 13.64 6.08
CA ARG A 86 -5.66 12.67 7.14
C ARG A 86 -4.45 11.80 7.50
N LEU A 87 -3.71 11.32 6.49
CA LEU A 87 -2.46 10.59 6.67
C LEU A 87 -1.41 11.44 7.39
N ARG A 88 -1.20 12.71 6.98
CA ARG A 88 -0.30 13.64 7.66
C ARG A 88 -0.66 13.87 9.13
N SER A 89 -1.95 13.96 9.44
CA SER A 89 -2.43 14.07 10.82
C SER A 89 -2.19 12.79 11.63
N LEU A 90 -2.44 11.62 11.02
CA LEU A 90 -2.16 10.32 11.63
C LEU A 90 -0.66 10.14 11.91
N PHE A 91 0.21 10.50 10.96
CA PHE A 91 1.67 10.52 11.12
C PHE A 91 2.10 11.35 12.32
N LYS A 92 1.52 12.55 12.49
CA LYS A 92 1.86 13.44 13.61
C LYS A 92 1.44 12.83 14.95
N LYS A 93 0.29 12.12 14.99
CA LYS A 93 -0.18 11.41 16.19
C LYS A 93 0.69 10.19 16.52
N ILE A 94 0.97 9.32 15.56
CA ILE A 94 1.78 8.11 15.77
C ILE A 94 3.20 8.49 16.19
N ARG A 95 3.82 9.47 15.53
CA ARG A 95 5.16 9.97 15.91
C ARG A 95 5.19 10.58 17.31
N LYS A 96 4.08 11.18 17.77
CA LYS A 96 3.95 11.72 19.12
C LYS A 96 3.71 10.63 20.17
N ALA A 97 3.02 9.54 19.82
CA ALA A 97 2.74 8.42 20.72
C ALA A 97 3.92 7.45 20.89
N LEU A 98 4.88 7.48 19.97
CA LEU A 98 6.12 6.67 20.02
C LEU A 98 7.31 7.42 20.64
N LYS A 99 7.10 8.64 21.14
CA LYS A 99 8.09 9.48 21.83
C LYS A 99 7.76 9.52 23.31
#